data_AF-A0A535TLF9-F1
#
_entry.id   AF-A0A535TLF9-F1
#
_cell.length_a   1.000
_cell.length_b   1.000
_cell.length_c   1.000
_cell.angle_alpha   90.00
_cell.angle_beta   90.00
_cell.angle_gamma   90.00
#
_symmetry.space_group_name_H-M   'P 1'
#
loop_
_entity.id
_entity.type
_entity.pdbx_description
1 polymer ?
#
loop_
_entity_poly.entity_id
_entity_poly.type
_entity_poly.pdbx_seq_one_letter_code
_entity_poly.pdbx_strand_id
1 'polypeptide(L)'
;MSINVNNSTKCKLGTVTATGTFRMVAGGPGGTVQYHWTRKDGNVTTVSQTYSIVIAAGNTAAHSVVTDSWTPANSGTEQLVFTIPGFAVAPQSWTCRT
;
A
#
# COMPACT_ATOMS: atom_id res chain seq x y z
N MET A 1 -4.67 -1.82 5.92
CA MET A 1 -3.27 -1.92 5.48
C MET A 1 -2.42 -2.25 6.69
N SER A 2 -1.39 -3.06 6.51
CA SER A 2 -0.37 -3.31 7.52
C SER A 2 1.01 -3.19 6.86
N ILE A 3 1.95 -2.54 7.54
CA ILE A 3 3.36 -2.58 7.19
C ILE A 3 4.05 -3.57 8.12
N ASN A 4 4.71 -4.56 7.56
CA ASN A 4 5.69 -5.36 8.25
C ASN A 4 7.08 -4.78 7.97
N VAL A 5 7.67 -4.20 9.01
CA VAL A 5 9.07 -3.79 8.99
C VAL A 5 9.90 -4.98 9.45
N ASN A 6 10.79 -5.50 8.60
CA ASN A 6 11.87 -6.32 9.12
C ASN A 6 12.58 -5.48 10.19
N ASN A 7 12.54 -5.94 11.44
CA ASN A 7 13.12 -5.29 12.62
C ASN A 7 14.66 -5.27 12.59
N SER A 8 15.25 -5.16 11.40
CA SER A 8 16.67 -4.94 11.18
C SER A 8 16.99 -3.54 11.67
N THR A 9 17.95 -3.47 12.58
CA THR A 9 18.40 -2.26 13.28
C THR A 9 18.98 -1.18 12.36
N LYS A 10 19.04 -1.40 11.03
CA LYS A 10 19.40 -0.41 10.01
C LYS A 10 18.49 -0.63 8.79
N CYS A 11 17.74 0.39 8.35
CA CYS A 11 16.86 0.26 7.17
C CYS A 11 17.58 -0.27 5.92
N LYS A 12 18.88 0.02 5.79
CA LYS A 12 19.76 -0.52 4.73
C LYS A 12 19.92 -2.04 4.71
N LEU A 13 19.44 -2.76 5.72
CA LEU A 13 19.55 -4.22 5.86
C LEU A 13 18.19 -4.90 6.04
N GLY A 14 17.08 -4.15 5.99
CA GLY A 14 15.74 -4.68 6.24
C GLY A 14 14.79 -4.36 5.10
N THR A 15 14.03 -5.36 4.65
CA THR A 15 12.93 -5.14 3.72
C THR A 15 11.70 -4.66 4.49
N VAL A 16 11.07 -3.61 3.98
CA VAL A 16 9.74 -3.18 4.37
C VAL A 16 8.74 -3.83 3.42
N THR A 17 7.69 -4.40 3.98
CA THR A 17 6.62 -5.04 3.22
C THR A 17 5.28 -4.44 3.62
N ALA A 18 4.56 -3.87 2.66
CA ALA A 18 3.21 -3.35 2.87
C ALA A 18 2.17 -4.24 2.20
N THR A 19 1.12 -4.54 2.96
CA THR A 19 -0.03 -5.32 2.49
C THR A 19 -1.32 -4.59 2.79
N GLY A 20 -2.37 -4.92 2.04
CA GLY A 20 -3.69 -4.35 2.26
C GLY A 20 -4.80 -5.18 1.63
N THR A 21 -6.00 -4.97 2.13
CA THR A 21 -7.22 -5.54 1.58
C THR A 21 -8.29 -4.47 1.54
N PHE A 22 -9.17 -4.51 0.55
CA PHE A 22 -10.37 -3.67 0.49
C PHE A 22 -11.61 -4.52 0.22
N ARG A 23 -12.80 -3.95 0.45
CA ARG A 23 -14.10 -4.56 0.17
C ARG A 23 -14.97 -3.53 -0.53
N MET A 24 -15.81 -4.00 -1.45
CA MET A 24 -16.84 -3.16 -2.04
C MET A 24 -18.09 -3.15 -1.15
N VAL A 25 -18.88 -2.09 -1.26
CA VAL A 25 -20.18 -1.97 -0.58
C VAL A 25 -21.15 -3.01 -1.14
N ALA A 26 -21.98 -3.58 -0.27
CA ALA A 26 -23.00 -4.56 -0.66
C ALA A 26 -23.98 -3.98 -1.68
N GLY A 27 -24.30 -4.76 -2.72
CA GLY A 27 -25.17 -4.32 -3.82
C GLY A 27 -24.54 -3.28 -4.76
N GLY A 28 -23.24 -2.99 -4.62
CA GLY A 28 -22.55 -2.04 -5.49
C GLY A 28 -22.43 -2.54 -6.94
N PRO A 29 -22.24 -1.61 -7.91
CA PRO A 29 -22.20 -1.94 -9.34
C PRO A 29 -20.97 -2.75 -9.77
N GLY A 30 -19.99 -2.95 -8.88
CA GLY A 30 -18.68 -3.49 -9.24
C GLY A 30 -17.88 -2.46 -10.05
N GLY A 31 -16.93 -2.95 -10.85
CA GLY A 31 -16.10 -2.12 -11.73
C GLY A 31 -14.61 -2.29 -11.49
N THR A 32 -13.83 -1.39 -12.09
CA THR A 32 -12.38 -1.40 -12.02
C THR A 32 -11.90 -0.57 -10.83
N VAL A 33 -11.07 -1.17 -9.99
CA VAL A 33 -10.37 -0.50 -8.90
C VAL A 33 -8.91 -0.31 -9.30
N GLN A 34 -8.43 0.93 -9.35
CA GLN A 34 -7.04 1.28 -9.63
C GLN A 34 -6.36 1.90 -8.40
N TYR A 35 -5.11 1.52 -8.17
CA TYR A 35 -4.35 1.99 -7.01
C TYR A 35 -2.83 1.91 -7.23
N HIS A 36 -2.07 2.61 -6.38
CA HIS A 36 -0.62 2.52 -6.29
C HIS A 36 -0.17 2.70 -4.84
N TRP A 37 1.11 2.43 -4.61
CA TRP A 37 1.80 2.70 -3.36
C TRP A 37 2.62 3.98 -3.49
N THR A 38 2.46 4.90 -2.53
CA THR A 38 3.31 6.08 -2.37
C THR A 38 4.24 5.86 -1.19
N ARG A 39 5.54 5.90 -1.45
CA ARG A 39 6.61 5.70 -0.49
C ARG A 39 7.29 7.03 -0.23
N LYS A 40 7.62 7.31 1.02
CA LYS A 40 8.49 8.40 1.43
C LYS A 40 9.68 7.80 2.16
N ASP A 41 10.88 7.99 1.62
CA ASP A 41 12.15 7.58 2.19
C ASP A 41 12.96 8.83 2.54
N GLY A 42 12.85 9.28 3.79
CA GLY A 42 13.32 10.60 4.19
C GLY A 42 12.59 11.72 3.43
N ASN A 43 13.30 12.44 2.57
CA ASN A 43 12.74 13.51 1.74
C ASN A 43 12.39 13.06 0.32
N VAL A 44 12.69 11.80 -0.05
CA VAL A 44 12.41 11.27 -1.38
C VAL A 44 11.03 10.65 -1.39
N THR A 45 10.20 11.03 -2.36
CA THR A 45 8.91 10.38 -2.61
C THR A 45 9.02 9.52 -3.87
N THR A 46 8.53 8.29 -3.81
CA THR A 46 8.48 7.36 -4.94
C THR A 46 7.10 6.73 -5.03
N VAL A 47 6.59 6.59 -6.25
CA VAL A 47 5.29 5.99 -6.51
C VAL A 47 5.50 4.69 -7.28
N SER A 48 4.84 3.62 -6.86
CA SER A 48 4.87 2.34 -7.60
C SER A 48 4.14 2.47 -8.94
N GLN A 49 4.23 1.44 -9.77
CA GLN A 49 3.29 1.31 -10.88
C GLN A 49 1.83 1.30 -10.39
N THR A 50 0.91 1.67 -11.27
CA THR A 50 -0.52 1.57 -11.03
C THR A 50 -0.98 0.13 -11.25
N TYR A 51 -1.69 -0.41 -10.27
CA TYR A 51 -2.32 -1.72 -10.30
C TYR A 51 -3.82 -1.58 -10.58
N SER A 52 -4.43 -2.63 -11.10
CA SER A 52 -5.85 -2.66 -11.47
C SER A 52 -6.48 -4.00 -11.08
N ILE A 53 -7.66 -3.96 -10.48
CA ILE A 53 -8.46 -5.16 -10.15
C ILE A 53 -9.89 -4.94 -10.65
N VAL A 54 -10.43 -5.92 -11.39
CA VAL A 54 -11.82 -5.89 -11.87
C VAL A 54 -12.69 -6.65 -10.89
N ILE A 55 -13.77 -6.01 -10.43
CA ILE A 55 -14.70 -6.54 -9.43
C ILE A 55 -16.08 -6.71 -10.06
N ALA A 56 -16.67 -7.91 -9.92
CA ALA A 56 -18.04 -8.15 -10.36
C ALA A 56 -19.05 -7.36 -9.51
N ALA A 57 -20.19 -7.02 -10.13
CA ALA A 57 -21.31 -6.38 -9.42
C ALA A 57 -21.77 -7.25 -8.23
N GLY A 58 -22.08 -6.61 -7.10
CA GLY A 58 -22.51 -7.27 -5.87
C GLY A 58 -21.43 -8.06 -5.11
N ASN A 59 -20.17 -8.12 -5.60
CA ASN A 59 -19.10 -8.82 -4.90
C ASN A 59 -18.62 -8.03 -3.66
N THR A 60 -18.77 -8.63 -2.48
CA THR A 60 -18.38 -8.04 -1.17
C THR A 60 -17.20 -8.76 -0.51
N ALA A 61 -16.54 -9.67 -1.24
CA ALA A 61 -15.36 -10.37 -0.75
C ALA A 61 -14.21 -9.39 -0.48
N ALA A 62 -13.27 -9.81 0.35
CA ALA A 62 -12.03 -9.07 0.53
C ALA A 62 -11.12 -9.28 -0.69
N HIS A 63 -10.63 -8.18 -1.25
CA HIS A 63 -9.69 -8.17 -2.36
C HIS A 63 -8.34 -7.72 -1.85
N SER A 64 -7.30 -8.52 -2.08
CA SER A 64 -5.94 -8.18 -1.68
C SER A 64 -5.31 -7.24 -2.71
N VAL A 65 -4.65 -6.20 -2.24
CA VAL A 65 -3.79 -5.40 -3.11
C VAL A 65 -2.45 -6.10 -3.32
N VAL A 66 -1.77 -5.76 -4.42
CA VAL A 66 -0.40 -6.23 -4.65
C VAL A 66 0.48 -5.77 -3.48
N THR A 67 1.18 -6.73 -2.89
CA THR A 67 2.12 -6.48 -1.80
C THR A 67 3.24 -5.59 -2.30
N ASP A 68 3.50 -4.50 -1.59
CA ASP A 68 4.70 -3.71 -1.84
C ASP A 68 5.87 -4.23 -1.01
N SER A 69 7.07 -4.26 -1.59
CA SER A 69 8.26 -4.77 -0.93
C SER A 69 9.51 -4.09 -1.46
N TRP A 70 10.28 -3.48 -0.56
CA TRP A 70 11.49 -2.74 -0.90
C TRP A 70 12.38 -2.52 0.33
N THR A 71 13.62 -2.08 0.10
CA THR A 71 14.59 -1.81 1.18
C THR A 71 14.80 -0.30 1.31
N PRO A 72 14.27 0.35 2.38
CA PRO A 72 14.48 1.78 2.60
C PRO A 72 15.91 2.14 2.99
N ALA A 73 16.35 3.34 2.62
CA ALA A 73 17.59 3.91 3.12
C ALA A 73 17.39 4.67 4.45
N ASN A 74 16.21 5.25 4.68
CA ASN A 74 15.87 6.12 5.79
C ASN A 74 14.47 5.83 6.37
N SER A 75 14.16 6.49 7.48
CA SER A 75 12.83 6.46 8.10
C SER A 75 11.83 7.12 7.16
N GLY A 76 10.57 6.69 7.24
CA GLY A 76 9.65 7.05 6.18
C GLY A 76 8.21 6.67 6.43
N THR A 77 7.41 6.82 5.37
CA THR A 77 5.99 6.48 5.35
C THR A 77 5.61 5.78 4.06
N GLU A 78 4.62 4.92 4.12
CA GLU A 78 4.05 4.26 2.94
C GLU A 78 2.54 4.33 3.01
N GLN A 79 1.93 4.56 1.86
CA GLN A 79 0.51 4.84 1.73
C GLN A 79 -0.06 4.14 0.51
N LEU A 80 -1.16 3.41 0.71
CA LEU A 80 -1.99 2.90 -0.38
C LEU A 80 -2.93 4.00 -0.88
N VAL A 81 -2.86 4.31 -2.16
CA VAL A 81 -3.69 5.34 -2.81
C VAL A 81 -4.50 4.69 -3.92
N PHE A 82 -5.83 4.75 -3.80
CA PHE A 82 -6.77 4.39 -4.85
C PHE A 82 -7.03 5.61 -5.74
N THR A 83 -6.77 5.45 -7.03
CA THR A 83 -7.04 6.48 -8.04
C THR A 83 -8.45 6.33 -8.62
N ILE A 84 -8.98 5.10 -8.65
CA ILE A 84 -10.34 4.80 -9.10
C ILE A 84 -10.92 3.70 -8.21
N PRO A 85 -12.05 3.94 -7.51
CA PRO A 85 -12.52 5.28 -7.11
C PRO A 85 -11.47 5.99 -6.25
N GLY A 86 -11.48 7.32 -6.24
CA GLY A 86 -10.50 8.13 -5.51
C GLY A 86 -10.62 7.98 -3.99
N PHE A 87 -9.61 7.42 -3.34
CA PHE A 87 -9.53 7.28 -1.88
C PHE A 87 -8.09 7.00 -1.46
N ALA A 88 -7.64 7.48 -0.30
CA ALA A 88 -6.33 7.14 0.23
C ALA A 88 -6.45 6.64 1.68
N VAL A 89 -5.70 5.59 2.01
CA VAL A 89 -5.60 5.15 3.41
C VAL A 89 -4.66 6.09 4.17
N ALA A 90 -4.76 6.15 5.50
CA ALA A 90 -3.78 6.89 6.30
C ALA A 90 -2.36 6.33 6.07
N PRO A 91 -1.34 7.17 5.88
CA PRO A 91 0.05 6.72 5.78
C PRO A 91 0.46 5.96 7.04
N GLN A 92 1.25 4.91 6.86
CA GLN A 92 1.87 4.15 7.94
C GLN A 92 3.36 4.46 7.95
N SER A 93 3.94 4.67 9.14
CA SER A 93 5.33 5.07 9.29
C SER A 93 6.22 3.92 9.75
N TRP A 94 7.50 4.00 9.42
CA TRP A 94 8.57 3.20 10.03
C TRP A 94 9.73 4.10 10.44
N THR A 95 10.55 3.59 11.35
CA THR A 95 11.73 4.30 11.84
C THR A 95 12.94 3.38 11.74
N CYS A 96 13.99 3.85 11.08
CA CYS A 96 15.30 3.23 11.19
C CYS A 96 15.86 3.52 12.58
N ARG A 97 16.38 2.49 13.24
CA ARG A 97 17.27 2.71 14.38
C ARG A 97 18.69 2.95 13.84
N THR A 98 19.49 3.66 14.62
CA THR A 98 20.90 3.98 14.32
C THR A 98 21.81 2.93 14.94
#